data_AF-A0A960F6W4-F1
#
_entry.id   AF-A0A960F6W4-F1
#
_cell.length_a   1.000
_cell.length_b   1.000
_cell.length_c   1.000
_cell.angle_alpha   90.00
_cell.angle_beta   90.00
_cell.angle_gamma   90.00
#
_symmetry.space_group_name_H-M   'P 1'
#
loop_
_entity.id
_entity.type
_entity.pdbx_description
1 polymer ?
#
loop_
_entity_poly.entity_id
_entity_poly.type
_entity_poly.pdbx_seq_one_letter_code
_entity_poly.pdbx_strand_id
1 'polypeptide(L)'
;MAEAPLERLLATKEVVVVCGPGGVGKTTTAAAAALMAAVQLGGKVLVLTVDPARRLATALGLESIGNVEVQVAPALLAAASAHEPRGELWAAQLDTKQSWDRLVERHAPDARTRDAILANPL
;
A
#
# COMPACT_ATOMS: atom_id res chain seq x y z
N MET A 1 -17.74 -17.26 -18.53
CA MET A 1 -18.38 -16.58 -17.38
C MET A 1 -18.17 -15.10 -17.57
N ALA A 2 -19.14 -14.25 -17.26
CA ALA A 2 -18.93 -12.80 -17.29
C ALA A 2 -17.87 -12.43 -16.23
N GLU A 3 -16.83 -11.71 -16.64
CA GLU A 3 -15.77 -11.23 -15.76
C GLU A 3 -16.37 -10.35 -14.65
N ALA A 4 -15.97 -10.57 -13.39
CA ALA A 4 -16.53 -9.79 -12.29
C ALA A 4 -16.17 -8.30 -12.46
N PRO A 5 -17.06 -7.34 -12.12
CA PRO A 5 -16.80 -5.92 -12.35
C PRO A 5 -15.49 -5.41 -11.73
N LEU A 6 -15.06 -6.01 -10.61
CA LEU A 6 -13.80 -5.67 -9.93
C LEU A 6 -12.58 -6.22 -10.68
N GLU A 7 -12.62 -7.47 -11.15
CA GLU A 7 -11.51 -8.08 -11.92
C GLU A 7 -11.20 -7.24 -13.17
N ARG A 8 -12.25 -6.88 -13.92
CA ARG A 8 -12.10 -6.02 -15.10
C ARG A 8 -11.55 -4.64 -14.75
N LEU A 9 -11.94 -4.08 -13.61
CA LEU A 9 -11.40 -2.80 -13.14
C LEU A 9 -9.92 -2.93 -12.80
N LEU A 10 -9.51 -3.98 -12.09
CA LEU A 10 -8.11 -4.25 -11.74
C LEU A 10 -7.25 -4.56 -12.96
N ALA A 11 -7.81 -5.20 -13.99
CA ALA A 11 -7.11 -5.54 -15.23
C ALA A 11 -6.89 -4.33 -16.16
N THR A 12 -7.71 -3.29 -16.05
CA THR A 12 -7.72 -2.16 -17.02
C THR A 12 -7.26 -0.83 -16.44
N LYS A 13 -6.99 -0.76 -15.13
CA LYS A 13 -6.61 0.48 -14.43
C LYS A 13 -5.26 0.31 -13.73
N GLU A 14 -4.41 1.32 -13.87
CA GLU A 14 -3.12 1.37 -13.19
C GLU A 14 -3.24 1.79 -11.72
N VAL A 15 -4.27 2.58 -11.39
CA VAL A 15 -4.50 3.11 -10.04
C VAL A 15 -5.95 2.88 -9.63
N VAL A 16 -6.13 2.30 -8.44
CA VAL A 16 -7.43 2.07 -7.83
C VAL A 16 -7.42 2.64 -6.42
N VAL A 17 -8.38 3.51 -6.12
CA VAL A 17 -8.52 4.15 -4.82
C VAL A 17 -9.74 3.59 -4.11
N VAL A 18 -9.55 3.00 -2.93
CA VAL A 18 -10.64 2.47 -2.10
C VAL A 18 -11.08 3.53 -1.10
N CYS A 19 -12.27 4.10 -1.32
CA CYS A 19 -12.83 5.20 -0.54
C CYS A 19 -14.01 4.75 0.34
N GLY A 20 -14.29 5.51 1.41
CA GLY A 20 -15.39 5.25 2.34
C GLY A 20 -15.12 5.72 3.77
N PRO A 21 -16.15 5.74 4.64
CA PRO A 21 -16.00 6.20 6.01
C PRO A 21 -15.09 5.29 6.86
N GLY A 22 -14.76 5.72 8.09
CA GLY A 22 -13.96 4.93 9.02
C GLY A 22 -14.62 3.59 9.34
N GLY A 23 -13.83 2.51 9.43
CA GLY A 23 -14.32 1.19 9.88
C GLY A 23 -15.04 0.32 8.83
N VAL A 24 -15.30 0.79 7.60
CA VAL A 24 -16.02 0.00 6.57
C VAL A 24 -15.19 -1.07 5.86
N GLY A 25 -13.94 -1.31 6.30
CA GLY A 25 -13.09 -2.36 5.72
C GLY A 25 -12.23 -1.96 4.52
N LYS A 26 -12.04 -0.66 4.24
CA LYS A 26 -11.23 -0.17 3.09
C LYS A 26 -9.87 -0.86 2.95
N THR A 27 -9.11 -0.95 4.04
CA THR A 27 -7.77 -1.54 4.03
C THR A 27 -7.81 -3.02 3.68
N THR A 28 -8.80 -3.75 4.21
CA THR A 28 -9.00 -5.17 3.92
C THR A 28 -9.43 -5.37 2.47
N THR A 29 -10.35 -4.55 1.97
CA THR A 29 -10.78 -4.58 0.56
C THR A 29 -9.63 -4.28 -0.38
N ALA A 30 -8.79 -3.27 -0.08
CA ALA A 30 -7.61 -2.94 -0.86
C ALA A 30 -6.60 -4.10 -0.87
N ALA A 31 -6.33 -4.72 0.28
CA ALA A 31 -5.44 -5.87 0.40
C ALA A 31 -5.94 -7.08 -0.41
N ALA A 32 -7.24 -7.40 -0.32
CA ALA A 32 -7.85 -8.50 -1.06
C ALA A 32 -7.85 -8.26 -2.57
N ALA A 33 -8.16 -7.04 -3.01
CA ALA A 33 -8.10 -6.66 -4.42
C ALA A 33 -6.67 -6.75 -4.98
N ALA A 34 -5.68 -6.30 -4.19
CA ALA A 34 -4.27 -6.39 -4.58
C ALA A 34 -3.78 -7.85 -4.66
N LEU A 35 -4.17 -8.69 -3.70
CA LEU A 35 -3.89 -10.14 -3.73
C LEU A 35 -4.50 -10.80 -4.97
N MET A 36 -5.77 -10.50 -5.30
CA MET A 36 -6.44 -10.99 -6.50
C MET A 36 -5.68 -10.58 -7.77
N ALA A 37 -5.33 -9.30 -7.89
CA ALA A 37 -4.59 -8.80 -9.04
C ALA A 37 -3.21 -9.47 -9.19
N ALA A 38 -2.48 -9.68 -8.09
CA ALA A 38 -1.19 -10.36 -8.12
C ALA A 38 -1.30 -11.86 -8.46
N VAL A 39 -2.23 -12.57 -7.83
CA VAL A 39 -2.33 -14.04 -7.98
C VAL A 39 -3.05 -14.44 -9.26
N GLN A 40 -4.22 -13.85 -9.54
CA GLN A 40 -5.10 -14.28 -10.61
C GLN A 40 -4.79 -13.58 -11.93
N LEU A 41 -4.52 -12.28 -11.88
CA LEU A 41 -4.25 -11.47 -13.08
C LEU A 41 -2.76 -11.40 -13.43
N GLY A 42 -1.87 -11.91 -12.56
CA GLY A 42 -0.43 -11.87 -12.77
C GLY A 42 0.19 -10.47 -12.67
N GLY A 43 -0.49 -9.54 -12.01
CA GLY A 43 -0.04 -8.16 -11.88
C GLY A 43 1.17 -8.00 -10.95
N LYS A 44 1.98 -6.98 -11.21
CA LYS A 44 2.95 -6.44 -10.26
C LYS A 44 2.31 -5.28 -9.51
N VAL A 45 1.83 -5.53 -8.31
CA VAL A 45 0.89 -4.65 -7.60
C VAL A 45 1.54 -4.08 -6.34
N LEU A 46 1.38 -2.78 -6.12
CA LEU A 46 1.66 -2.12 -4.85
C LEU A 46 0.35 -1.76 -4.16
N VAL A 47 0.15 -2.25 -2.93
CA VAL A 47 -0.93 -1.77 -2.06
C VAL A 47 -0.37 -0.80 -1.03
N LEU A 48 -0.95 0.39 -0.98
CA LEU A 48 -0.54 1.49 -0.11
C LEU A 48 -1.62 1.77 0.93
N THR A 49 -1.24 1.97 2.19
CA THR A 49 -2.12 2.50 3.23
C THR A 49 -1.57 3.78 3.83
N VAL A 50 -2.45 4.67 4.29
CA VAL A 50 -2.11 5.85 5.11
C VAL A 50 -2.45 5.63 6.59
N ASP A 51 -3.10 4.51 6.93
CA ASP A 51 -3.53 4.20 8.29
C ASP A 51 -2.34 3.73 9.15
N PRO A 52 -1.96 4.46 10.23
CA PRO A 52 -0.86 4.07 11.10
C PRO A 52 -1.15 2.83 11.95
N ALA A 53 -2.41 2.37 12.03
CA ALA A 53 -2.83 1.27 12.89
C ALA A 53 -2.35 -0.12 12.43
N ARG A 54 -1.37 -0.21 11.51
CA ARG A 54 -0.77 -1.44 10.97
C ARG A 54 -1.77 -2.42 10.33
N ARG A 55 -2.99 -1.97 10.03
CA ARG A 55 -4.06 -2.84 9.51
C ARG A 55 -3.68 -3.57 8.22
N LEU A 56 -2.93 -2.91 7.35
CA LEU A 56 -2.46 -3.52 6.09
C LEU A 56 -1.42 -4.61 6.36
N ALA A 57 -0.44 -4.35 7.24
CA ALA A 57 0.55 -5.34 7.64
C ALA A 57 -0.14 -6.59 8.22
N THR A 58 -1.09 -6.39 9.14
CA THR A 58 -1.89 -7.49 9.71
C THR A 58 -2.69 -8.25 8.65
N ALA A 59 -3.33 -7.55 7.71
CA ALA A 59 -4.11 -8.18 6.64
C ALA A 59 -3.25 -9.03 5.70
N LEU A 60 -1.97 -8.69 5.54
CA LEU A 60 -1.02 -9.39 4.68
C LEU A 60 -0.11 -10.39 5.43
N GLY A 61 -0.26 -10.51 6.75
CA GLY A 61 0.61 -11.38 7.58
C GLY A 61 2.04 -10.87 7.70
N LEU A 62 2.27 -9.55 7.60
CA LEU A 62 3.57 -8.91 7.74
C LEU A 62 3.75 -8.36 9.16
N GLU A 63 4.99 -8.38 9.67
CA GLU A 63 5.32 -7.81 10.98
C GLU A 63 5.21 -6.28 10.98
N SER A 64 5.78 -5.65 9.94
CA SER A 64 5.74 -4.20 9.75
C SER A 64 5.90 -3.84 8.28
N ILE A 65 5.37 -2.67 7.93
CA ILE A 65 5.58 -2.01 6.65
C ILE A 65 5.81 -0.54 6.94
N GLY A 66 6.59 0.13 6.08
CA GLY A 66 6.90 1.53 6.23
C GLY A 66 6.82 2.27 4.91
N ASN A 67 7.51 3.40 4.87
CA ASN A 67 7.53 4.31 3.73
C ASN A 67 8.42 3.83 2.56
N VAL A 68 8.92 2.59 2.66
CA VAL A 68 9.64 1.83 1.65
C VAL A 68 8.82 0.57 1.42
N GLU A 69 8.57 0.24 0.16
CA GLU A 69 7.82 -0.94 -0.22
C GLU A 69 8.54 -2.22 0.16
N VAL A 70 7.78 -3.18 0.67
CA VAL A 70 8.25 -4.53 0.93
C VAL A 70 7.47 -5.51 0.08
N GLN A 71 8.16 -6.48 -0.50
CA GLN A 71 7.50 -7.55 -1.23
C GLN A 71 6.86 -8.52 -0.25
N VAL A 72 5.59 -8.88 -0.49
CA VAL A 72 4.93 -9.97 0.21
C VAL A 72 5.50 -11.28 -0.33
N ALA A 73 6.03 -12.13 0.57
CA ALA A 73 6.66 -13.38 0.19
C ALA A 73 5.70 -14.26 -0.65
N PRO A 74 6.15 -14.86 -1.77
CA PRO A 74 5.31 -15.72 -2.60
C PRO A 74 4.63 -16.85 -1.82
N ALA A 75 5.29 -17.39 -0.79
CA ALA A 75 4.72 -18.41 0.09
C ALA A 75 3.48 -17.92 0.87
N LEU A 76 3.46 -16.65 1.29
CA LEU A 76 2.28 -16.04 1.93
C LEU A 76 1.13 -15.87 0.94
N LEU A 77 1.44 -15.47 -0.30
CA LEU A 77 0.43 -15.35 -1.36
C LEU A 77 -0.17 -16.71 -1.74
N ALA A 78 0.66 -17.73 -1.84
CA ALA A 78 0.23 -19.10 -2.11
C ALA A 78 -0.66 -19.63 -0.97
N ALA A 79 -0.27 -19.42 0.29
CA ALA A 79 -1.05 -19.81 1.46
C ALA A 79 -2.41 -19.09 1.52
N ALA A 80 -2.47 -17.80 1.13
CA ALA A 80 -3.69 -17.01 1.16
C ALA A 80 -4.65 -17.30 0.00
N SER A 81 -4.16 -17.82 -1.12
CA SER A 81 -4.96 -17.99 -2.35
C SER A 81 -5.20 -19.44 -2.77
N ALA A 82 -4.48 -20.41 -2.21
CA ALA A 82 -4.44 -21.81 -2.66
C ALA A 82 -3.98 -21.98 -4.13
N HIS A 83 -3.37 -20.95 -4.72
CA HIS A 83 -2.85 -20.95 -6.08
C HIS A 83 -1.41 -20.44 -6.09
N GLU A 84 -0.61 -20.87 -7.06
CA GLU A 84 0.69 -20.23 -7.27
C GLU A 84 0.51 -18.78 -7.74
N PRO A 85 1.16 -17.81 -7.08
CA PRO A 85 1.11 -16.42 -7.52
C PRO A 85 1.77 -16.28 -8.89
N ARG A 86 1.02 -15.78 -9.86
CA ARG A 86 1.53 -15.48 -11.21
C ARG A 86 2.26 -14.13 -11.31
N GLY A 87 2.05 -13.26 -10.32
CA GLY A 87 2.60 -11.91 -10.25
C GLY A 87 3.24 -11.61 -8.90
N GLU A 88 3.37 -10.32 -8.59
CA GLU A 88 4.04 -9.82 -7.38
C GLU A 88 3.10 -8.93 -6.58
N LEU A 89 3.08 -9.09 -5.25
CA LEU A 89 2.41 -8.16 -4.35
C LEU A 89 3.45 -7.45 -3.49
N TRP A 90 3.38 -6.13 -3.48
CA TRP A 90 4.19 -5.22 -2.69
C TRP A 90 3.28 -4.42 -1.76
N ALA A 91 3.77 -4.09 -0.58
CA ALA A 91 3.04 -3.32 0.41
C ALA A 91 3.88 -2.17 0.95
N ALA A 92 3.26 -1.02 1.13
CA ALA A 92 3.88 0.13 1.78
C ALA A 92 2.86 0.86 2.66
N GLN A 93 3.35 1.57 3.67
CA GLN A 93 2.58 2.51 4.45
C GLN A 93 3.16 3.91 4.25
N LEU A 94 2.32 4.82 3.75
CA LEU A 94 2.68 6.22 3.65
C LEU A 94 2.74 6.81 5.05
N ASP A 95 3.94 7.18 5.48
CA ASP A 95 4.16 7.97 6.68
C ASP A 95 4.11 9.45 6.30
N THR A 96 3.06 10.14 6.73
CA THR A 96 2.82 11.55 6.42
C THR A 96 3.94 12.45 6.97
N LYS A 97 4.45 12.18 8.19
CA LYS A 97 5.48 13.00 8.82
C LYS A 97 6.80 12.84 8.08
N GLN A 98 7.21 11.61 7.81
CA GLN A 98 8.46 11.37 7.09
C GLN A 98 8.36 11.86 5.63
N SER A 99 7.18 11.79 5.01
CA SER A 99 6.95 12.35 3.67
C SER A 99 7.05 13.87 3.67
N TRP A 100 6.51 14.53 4.70
CA TRP A 100 6.63 15.96 4.91
C TRP A 100 8.08 16.38 5.15
N ASP A 101 8.78 15.69 6.04
CA ASP A 101 10.19 15.97 6.36
C ASP A 101 11.06 15.88 5.11
N ARG A 102 10.87 14.84 4.28
CA ARG A 102 11.56 14.72 2.99
C ARG A 102 11.26 15.85 2.03
N LEU A 103 10.03 16.37 2.03
CA LEU A 103 9.65 17.51 1.19
C LEU A 103 10.38 18.78 1.66
N VAL A 104 10.43 19.01 2.98
CA VAL A 104 11.15 20.14 3.58
C VAL A 104 12.65 20.05 3.29
N GLU A 105 13.26 18.88 3.48
CA GLU A 105 14.69 18.65 3.18
C GLU A 105 15.05 18.94 1.73
N ARG A 106 14.18 18.56 0.78
CA ARG A 106 14.42 18.73 -0.65
C ARG A 106 14.21 20.17 -1.13
N HIS A 107 13.29 20.91 -0.53
CA HIS A 107 12.78 22.16 -1.10
C HIS A 107 12.99 23.40 -0.22
N ALA A 108 13.50 23.27 1.01
CA ALA A 108 13.83 24.42 1.82
C ALA A 108 14.86 25.33 1.11
N PRO A 109 14.68 26.66 1.15
CA PRO A 109 15.56 27.59 0.45
C PRO A 109 16.97 27.62 1.04
N ASP A 110 17.12 27.28 2.33
CA ASP A 110 18.39 27.23 3.04
C ASP A 110 18.31 26.29 4.26
N ALA A 111 19.47 25.92 4.81
CA ALA A 111 19.57 25.02 5.95
C ALA A 111 18.90 25.57 7.22
N ARG A 112 18.95 26.89 7.45
CA ARG A 112 18.32 27.51 8.63
C ARG A 112 16.80 27.37 8.58
N THR A 113 16.21 27.63 7.42
CA THR A 113 14.77 27.49 7.19
C THR A 113 14.33 26.04 7.30
N ARG A 114 15.10 25.10 6.72
CA ARG A 114 14.87 23.65 6.87
C ARG A 114 14.83 23.25 8.34
N ASP A 115 15.88 23.58 9.09
CA ASP A 115 16.05 23.13 10.48
C ASP A 115 14.99 23.75 11.39
N ALA A 116 14.60 25.01 11.15
CA ALA A 116 13.51 25.66 11.87
C ALA A 116 12.15 24.98 11.63
N ILE A 117 11.85 24.54 10.40
CA ILE A 117 10.60 23.82 10.09
C ILE A 117 10.61 22.43 10.71
N LEU A 118 11.72 21.68 10.61
CA LEU A 118 11.82 20.32 11.14
C LEU A 118 11.82 20.27 12.67
N ALA A 119 12.34 21.30 13.33
CA ALA A 119 12.33 21.40 14.79
C ALA A 119 10.98 21.80 15.38
N ASN A 120 10.01 22.21 14.54
CA ASN A 120 8.69 22.59 15.01
C ASN A 120 7.88 21.35 15.43
N PRO A 121 7.49 21.21 16.71
CA PRO A 121 6.64 20.12 17.14
C PRO A 121 5.21 20.36 16.62
N LEU A 122 4.80 19.56 15.63
CA LEU A 122 3.40 19.39 15.23
C LEU A 122 2.74 18.28 16.05
#